data_AF-A0A820RGC4-F1
#
_entry.id   AF-A0A820RGC4-F1
#
_cell.length_a   1.000
_cell.length_b   1.000
_cell.length_c   1.000
_cell.angle_alpha   90.00
_cell.angle_beta   90.00
_cell.angle_gamma   90.00
#
_symmetry.space_group_name_H-M   'P 1'
#
loop_
_entity.id
_entity.type
_entity.pdbx_description
1 polymer ?
#
loop_
_entity_poly.entity_id
_entity_poly.type
_entity_poly.pdbx_seq_one_letter_code
_entity_poly.pdbx_strand_id
1 'polypeptide(L)' 'ELLCGQASYIRVPFADMNCLPIPNDVPDDKALYLSDIIPTVYHGCHIANVKEGSIVAIWCLGSIGLLQTR' A
#
# COMPACT_ATOMS: atom_id res chain seq x y z
N GLU A 1 10.28 23.21 6.75
CA GLU A 1 10.61 21.90 7.35
C GLU A 1 9.66 20.87 6.76
N LEU A 2 10.18 19.76 6.21
CA LEU A 2 9.37 18.69 5.63
C LEU A 2 8.80 17.86 6.78
N LEU A 3 7.52 18.04 7.10
CA LEU A 3 6.85 17.25 8.12
C LEU A 3 6.32 15.96 7.49
N CYS A 4 6.84 14.82 7.97
CA CYS A 4 6.38 13.47 7.64
C CYS A 4 4.92 13.26 8.06
N GLY A 5 4.31 12.12 7.70
CA GLY A 5 2.89 11.82 7.94
C GLY A 5 2.41 11.85 9.40
N GLN A 6 3.31 11.97 10.38
CA GLN A 6 2.99 12.13 11.80
C GLN A 6 3.10 13.60 12.21
N ALA A 7 2.20 14.43 11.68
CA ALA A 7 2.09 15.86 12.00
C ALA A 7 0.64 16.32 11.88
N SER A 8 0.30 17.46 12.48
CA SER A 8 -1.05 18.04 12.36
C SER A 8 -1.39 18.48 10.94
N TYR A 9 -0.38 18.76 10.11
CA TYR A 9 -0.52 19.12 8.70
C TYR A 9 0.65 18.55 7.90
N ILE A 10 0.36 18.14 6.66
CA ILE A 10 1.36 17.68 5.69
C ILE A 10 1.20 18.46 4.38
N ARG A 11 2.33 18.74 3.71
CA ARG A 11 2.33 19.27 2.35
C ARG A 11 2.43 18.11 1.36
N VAL A 12 1.46 17.98 0.47
CA VAL A 12 1.51 17.06 -0.68
C VAL A 12 1.73 17.86 -1.97
N PRO A 13 2.94 17.83 -2.55
CA PRO A 13 3.17 18.43 -3.88
C PRO A 13 2.32 17.72 -4.94
N PHE A 14 1.78 18.47 -5.91
CA PHE A 14 0.96 17.92 -7.01
C PHE A 14 -0.18 17.02 -6.51
N ALA A 15 -0.97 17.52 -5.54
CA ALA A 15 -2.00 16.75 -4.86
C ALA A 15 -3.11 16.23 -5.80
N ASP A 16 -3.33 16.91 -6.92
CA ASP A 16 -4.21 16.46 -8.01
C ASP A 16 -3.77 15.13 -8.65
N MET A 17 -2.47 14.83 -8.60
CA MET A 17 -1.89 13.57 -9.10
C MET A 17 -1.58 12.56 -7.99
N ASN A 18 -1.22 13.04 -6.79
CA ASN A 18 -0.73 12.21 -5.69
C ASN A 18 -1.80 11.85 -4.65
N CYS A 19 -2.98 12.49 -4.67
CA CYS A 19 -4.09 12.18 -3.77
C CYS A 19 -5.29 11.67 -4.56
N LEU A 20 -5.91 10.62 -4.05
CA LEU A 20 -7.15 10.07 -4.58
C LEU A 20 -8.25 10.25 -3.54
N PRO A 21 -9.48 10.62 -3.96
CA PRO A 21 -10.60 10.66 -3.04
C PRO A 21 -10.90 9.24 -2.54
N ILE A 22 -11.06 9.10 -1.22
CA ILE A 22 -11.46 7.84 -0.62
C ILE A 22 -12.96 7.62 -0.93
N PRO A 23 -13.35 6.45 -1.49
CA PRO A 23 -14.76 6.13 -1.68
C PRO A 23 -15.55 6.14 -0.37
N ASN A 24 -16.80 6.59 -0.40
CA ASN A 24 -17.63 6.77 0.81
C ASN A 24 -17.88 5.49 1.62
N ASP A 25 -17.76 4.33 0.99
CA ASP A 25 -17.95 3.01 1.59
C ASP A 25 -16.65 2.39 2.13
N VAL A 26 -15.51 3.07 1.98
CA VAL A 26 -14.21 2.61 2.46
C VAL A 26 -13.84 3.36 3.75
N PRO A 27 -13.71 2.65 4.89
CA PRO A 27 -13.24 3.25 6.13
C PRO A 27 -11.81 3.81 6.02
N ASP A 28 -11.54 4.95 6.65
CA ASP A 28 -10.24 5.64 6.59
C ASP A 28 -9.07 4.76 7.09
N ASP A 29 -9.29 3.97 8.14
CA ASP A 29 -8.30 3.06 8.70
C ASP A 29 -7.92 1.93 7.73
N LYS A 30 -8.84 1.55 6.83
CA LYS A 30 -8.58 0.62 5.73
C LYS A 30 -7.89 1.31 4.56
N ALA A 31 -8.36 2.51 4.20
CA ALA A 31 -7.78 3.30 3.12
C ALA A 31 -6.31 3.65 3.39
N LEU A 32 -5.93 3.85 4.65
CA LEU A 32 -4.56 4.14 5.07
C LEU A 32 -3.54 3.13 4.52
N TYR A 33 -3.88 1.85 4.48
CA TYR A 33 -2.97 0.80 3.99
C TYR A 33 -2.69 0.87 2.48
N LEU A 34 -3.51 1.59 1.70
CA LEU A 34 -3.28 1.84 0.28
C LEU A 34 -2.15 2.84 0.02
N SER A 35 -1.67 3.55 1.05
CA SER A 35 -0.56 4.50 0.88
C SER A 35 0.80 3.83 0.70
N ASP A 36 0.96 2.57 1.13
CA ASP A 36 2.23 1.84 1.06
C ASP A 36 2.03 0.32 1.00
N ILE A 37 1.55 -0.31 2.08
CA ILE A 37 1.68 -1.76 2.26
C ILE A 37 0.94 -2.55 1.18
N ILE A 38 -0.32 -2.19 0.87
CA ILE A 38 -1.12 -2.90 -0.15
C ILE A 38 -0.52 -2.77 -1.56
N PRO A 39 -0.24 -1.56 -2.09
CA PRO A 39 0.36 -1.45 -3.42
C PRO A 39 1.76 -2.07 -3.48
N THR A 40 2.54 -2.03 -2.40
CA THR A 40 3.84 -2.70 -2.33
C THR A 40 3.72 -4.22 -2.46
N VAL A 41 2.77 -4.84 -1.75
CA VAL A 41 2.47 -6.28 -1.90
C VAL A 41 2.02 -6.62 -3.31
N TYR A 42 1.06 -5.86 -3.84
CA TYR A 42 0.55 -6.07 -5.20
C TYR A 42 1.68 -5.96 -6.23
N HIS A 43 2.53 -4.94 -6.10
CA HIS A 43 3.68 -4.75 -6.97
C HIS A 43 4.66 -5.93 -6.89
N GLY A 44 4.94 -6.45 -5.68
CA GLY A 44 5.75 -7.65 -5.48
C GLY A 44 5.21 -8.88 -6.24
N CYS A 45 3.91 -9.14 -6.15
CA CYS A 45 3.26 -10.20 -6.94
C CYS A 45 3.33 -9.94 -8.44
N HIS A 46 3.15 -8.69 -8.86
CA HIS A 46 3.17 -8.29 -10.26
C HIS A 46 4.55 -8.51 -10.90
N ILE A 47 5.62 -8.03 -10.27
CA ILE A 47 6.99 -8.18 -10.78
C ILE A 47 7.47 -9.64 -10.71
N ALA A 48 7.00 -10.41 -9.72
CA ALA A 48 7.26 -11.85 -9.62
C ALA A 48 6.38 -12.68 -10.58
N ASN A 49 5.50 -12.01 -11.35
CA ASN A 49 4.58 -12.61 -12.30
C ASN A 49 3.72 -13.74 -11.71
N VAL A 50 3.30 -13.59 -10.44
CA VAL A 50 2.45 -14.56 -9.75
C VAL A 50 1.13 -14.69 -10.50
N LYS A 51 0.71 -15.94 -10.75
CA LYS A 51 -0.58 -16.29 -11.36
C LYS A 51 -1.37 -17.21 -10.43
N GLU A 52 -2.66 -17.31 -10.69
CA GLU A 52 -3.50 -18.33 -10.05
C GLU A 52 -2.87 -19.72 -10.20
N GLY A 53 -2.83 -20.49 -9.11
CA GLY A 53 -2.18 -21.80 -9.05
C GLY A 53 -0.65 -21.79 -8.93
N SER A 54 0.01 -20.62 -8.87
CA SER A 54 1.47 -20.56 -8.68
C SER A 54 1.87 -21.06 -7.30
N ILE A 55 2.97 -21.83 -7.24
CA ILE A 55 3.67 -22.13 -5.99
C ILE A 55 4.72 -21.05 -5.79
N VAL A 56 4.56 -20.23 -4.74
CA VAL A 56 5.39 -19.06 -4.48
C VAL A 56 6.12 -19.24 -3.14
N ALA A 57 7.40 -18.86 -3.11
CA ALA A 57 8.14 -18.71 -1.87
C ALA A 57 8.20 -17.22 -1.50
N ILE A 58 7.87 -16.89 -0.25
CA ILE A 58 7.97 -15.54 0.30
C ILE A 58 9.11 -15.53 1.31
N TRP A 59 10.14 -14.72 1.05
CA TRP A 59 11.26 -14.56 1.98
C TRP A 59 10.98 -13.40 2.92
N CYS A 60 10.99 -13.68 4.23
CA CYS A 60 10.59 -12.78 5.33
C CYS A 60 9.08 -12.55 5.46
N LEU A 61 8.58 -12.62 6.70
CA LEU A 61 7.17 -12.45 7.06
C LEU A 61 6.94 -11.21 7.93
N GLY A 62 7.45 -10.06 7.47
CA GLY A 62 7.04 -8.76 7.98
C GLY A 62 5.61 -8.39 7.55
N SER A 63 5.16 -7.17 7.77
CA SER A 63 3.81 -6.71 7.39
C SER A 63 3.46 -6.98 5.92
N ILE A 64 4.41 -6.69 5.02
CA ILE A 64 4.28 -6.92 3.57
C ILE A 64 4.20 -8.43 3.27
N GLY A 65 5.17 -9.21 3.74
CA GLY A 65 5.23 -10.65 3.48
C GLY A 65 4.01 -11.40 4.04
N LEU A 66 3.53 -11.02 5.23
CA LEU A 66 2.31 -11.59 5.82
C LEU A 66 1.07 -11.23 5.01
N LEU A 67 0.94 -9.99 4.52
CA LEU A 67 -0.18 -9.62 3.68
C LEU A 67 -0.15 -10.36 2.32
N GLN A 68 1.04 -10.66 1.80
CA GLN A 68 1.22 -11.40 0.55
C GLN A 68 0.87 -12.90 0.65
N THR A 69 0.82 -13.46 1.86
CA THR A 69 0.37 -14.85 2.08
C THR A 69 -1.16 -15.01 2.06
N ARG A 70 -1.92 -13.92 2.01
CA ARG A 70 -3.38 -13.92 2.02
C ARG A 70 -3.94 -13.71 0.63
#